data_AF-A0A9W5Y3K6-F1
#
_entry.id   AF-A0A9W5Y3K6-F1
#
_cell.length_a   1.000
_cell.length_b   1.000
_cell.length_c   1.000
_cell.angle_alpha   90.00
_cell.angle_beta   90.00
_cell.angle_gamma   90.00
#
_symmetry.space_group_name_H-M   'P 1'
#
loop_
_entity.id
_entity.type
_entity.pdbx_description
1 polymer ?
#
loop_
_entity_poly.entity_id
_entity_poly.type
_entity_poly.pdbx_seq_one_letter_code
_entity_poly.pdbx_strand_id
1 'polypeptide(L)'
;MASVIIPANKSITITNKLPDGNINGDTILVGSDGITTYFSYLFFDLSVIPSDVLICYAELILFKTDNFYNDVSKVFGIYPCSYFSTYTTFNNHPTIDGCMPKYFYPITSEVVAKATLTPFVSAWIVNPKRSTCIMLFGKNNDIIASFGSAIIKDHYLIPFLKVSFTPIPQKQLPDKCIPPAPPNGIPSLAQVQVTGTVAANAKYNALIDVAVKRHLTGTTDNYYVVDQYDNVGENTPLHIDKTYYITINPKPNPQDTESIIFGGSYSD
;
A
#
# COMPACT_ATOMS: atom_id res chain seq x y z
N MET A 1 -1.92 -8.63 19.53
CA MET A 1 -2.32 -8.89 18.12
C MET A 1 -3.60 -8.13 17.88
N ALA A 2 -3.61 -7.22 16.91
CA ALA A 2 -4.80 -6.49 16.49
C ALA A 2 -5.51 -7.25 15.38
N SER A 3 -6.79 -6.97 15.17
CA SER A 3 -7.54 -7.47 14.02
C SER A 3 -8.53 -6.41 13.54
N VAL A 4 -8.74 -6.39 12.22
CA VAL A 4 -9.66 -5.48 11.53
C VAL A 4 -10.50 -6.27 10.53
N ILE A 5 -11.73 -5.81 10.31
CA ILE A 5 -12.63 -6.29 9.26
C ILE A 5 -12.67 -5.22 8.17
N ILE A 6 -12.42 -5.63 6.93
CA ILE A 6 -12.34 -4.73 5.77
C ILE A 6 -13.38 -5.21 4.75
N PRO A 7 -14.56 -4.57 4.65
CA PRO A 7 -15.54 -4.93 3.64
C PRO A 7 -15.02 -4.66 2.23
N ALA A 8 -15.52 -5.39 1.25
CA ALA A 8 -15.28 -5.10 -0.16
C ALA A 8 -15.92 -3.75 -0.49
N ASN A 9 -15.12 -2.78 -0.95
CA ASN A 9 -15.60 -1.46 -1.36
C ASN A 9 -16.26 -1.48 -2.75
N LYS A 10 -15.88 -2.45 -3.60
CA LYS A 10 -16.41 -2.63 -4.95
C LYS A 10 -16.48 -4.10 -5.31
N SER A 11 -17.44 -4.46 -6.14
CA SER A 11 -17.60 -5.77 -6.74
C SER A 11 -18.10 -5.65 -8.18
N ILE A 12 -17.74 -6.59 -9.05
CA ILE A 12 -18.33 -6.71 -10.39
C ILE A 12 -18.22 -8.16 -10.88
N THR A 13 -19.20 -8.63 -11.65
CA THR A 13 -19.14 -9.93 -12.34
C THR A 13 -19.11 -9.72 -13.85
N ILE A 14 -18.20 -10.39 -14.56
CA ILE A 14 -18.14 -10.42 -16.02
C ILE A 14 -18.46 -11.82 -16.52
N THR A 15 -18.98 -11.94 -17.74
CA THR A 15 -19.34 -13.22 -18.33
C THR A 15 -19.29 -13.21 -19.85
N ASN A 16 -18.90 -14.34 -20.45
CA ASN A 16 -18.92 -14.54 -21.92
C ASN A 16 -20.35 -14.44 -22.52
N LYS A 17 -21.40 -14.58 -21.71
CA LYS A 17 -22.80 -14.35 -22.12
C LYS A 17 -23.13 -12.86 -22.32
N LEU A 18 -22.33 -11.95 -21.74
CA LEU A 18 -22.45 -10.51 -21.87
C LEU A 18 -21.06 -9.91 -22.13
N PRO A 19 -20.48 -10.16 -23.32
CA PRO A 19 -19.03 -10.02 -23.54
C PRO A 19 -18.53 -8.57 -23.40
N ASP A 20 -19.36 -7.61 -23.79
CA ASP A 20 -19.09 -6.17 -23.75
C ASP A 20 -19.84 -5.44 -22.63
N GLY A 21 -20.32 -6.19 -21.63
CA GLY A 21 -20.96 -5.63 -20.44
C GLY A 21 -20.54 -6.35 -19.17
N ASN A 22 -21.26 -6.09 -18.08
CA ASN A 22 -21.04 -6.69 -16.78
C ASN A 22 -22.33 -6.76 -15.96
N ILE A 23 -22.27 -7.52 -14.87
CA ILE A 23 -23.31 -7.65 -13.86
C ILE A 23 -22.78 -6.97 -12.60
N ASN A 24 -23.51 -5.96 -12.14
CA ASN A 24 -23.26 -5.25 -10.89
C ASN A 24 -24.58 -5.13 -10.13
N GLY A 25 -24.91 -6.18 -9.36
CA GLY A 25 -26.16 -6.29 -8.58
C GLY A 25 -25.88 -6.81 -7.17
N ASP A 26 -26.95 -7.13 -6.44
CA ASP A 26 -26.88 -7.57 -5.03
C ASP A 26 -25.96 -8.82 -4.84
N THR A 27 -25.81 -9.69 -5.84
CA THR A 27 -24.92 -10.86 -5.78
C THR A 27 -23.84 -10.85 -6.87
N ILE A 28 -22.72 -11.51 -6.56
CA ILE A 28 -21.67 -11.87 -7.52
C ILE A 28 -21.78 -13.36 -7.90
N LEU A 29 -21.46 -13.69 -9.16
CA LEU A 29 -21.47 -15.07 -9.67
C LEU A 29 -20.06 -15.54 -10.02
N VAL A 30 -19.73 -16.78 -9.67
CA VAL A 30 -18.41 -17.35 -9.90
C VAL A 30 -18.54 -18.78 -10.41
N GLY A 31 -17.79 -19.14 -11.45
CA GLY A 31 -17.75 -20.50 -12.00
C GLY A 31 -18.34 -20.61 -13.40
N SER A 32 -18.80 -21.79 -13.78
CA SER A 32 -19.30 -22.06 -15.13
C SER A 32 -20.29 -23.22 -15.15
N ASP A 33 -21.29 -23.14 -16.03
CA ASP A 33 -22.24 -24.21 -16.36
C ASP A 33 -21.81 -25.05 -17.58
N GLY A 34 -20.58 -24.86 -18.07
CA GLY A 34 -20.01 -25.53 -19.24
C GLY A 34 -20.23 -24.79 -20.56
N ILE A 35 -21.10 -23.77 -20.58
CA ILE A 35 -21.39 -22.91 -21.72
C ILE A 35 -21.04 -21.45 -21.38
N THR A 36 -21.52 -21.01 -20.23
CA THR A 36 -21.34 -19.68 -19.66
C THR A 36 -20.27 -19.73 -18.58
N THR A 37 -19.37 -18.75 -18.56
CA THR A 37 -18.36 -18.58 -17.51
C THR A 37 -18.56 -17.23 -16.84
N TYR A 38 -18.41 -17.21 -15.52
CA TYR A 38 -18.54 -16.03 -14.66
C TYR A 38 -17.26 -15.83 -13.84
N PHE A 39 -16.63 -14.67 -14.01
CA PHE A 39 -15.54 -14.20 -13.17
C PHE A 39 -16.03 -13.02 -12.35
N SER A 40 -15.69 -12.97 -11.07
CA SER A 40 -16.05 -11.85 -10.20
C SER A 40 -14.83 -11.19 -9.61
N TYR A 41 -14.85 -9.87 -9.52
CA TYR A 41 -13.78 -9.08 -8.91
C TYR A 41 -14.26 -8.43 -7.63
N LEU A 42 -13.35 -8.32 -6.66
CA LEU A 42 -13.54 -7.61 -5.40
C LEU A 42 -12.35 -6.67 -5.18
N PHE A 43 -12.61 -5.47 -4.66
CA PHE A 43 -11.60 -4.48 -4.27
C PHE A 43 -11.77 -4.11 -2.80
N PHE A 44 -10.65 -4.02 -2.08
CA PHE A 44 -10.61 -3.72 -0.64
C PHE A 44 -9.72 -2.51 -0.37
N ASP A 45 -10.25 -1.51 0.32
CA ASP A 45 -9.48 -0.38 0.82
C ASP A 45 -8.75 -0.78 2.12
N LEU A 46 -7.42 -0.86 2.05
CA LEU A 46 -6.57 -1.26 3.18
C LEU A 46 -6.09 -0.09 4.03
N SER A 47 -6.55 1.15 3.79
CA SER A 47 -6.14 2.34 4.55
C SER A 47 -6.40 2.26 6.06
N VAL A 48 -7.30 1.38 6.50
CA VAL A 48 -7.56 1.08 7.92
C VAL A 48 -6.47 0.22 8.58
N ILE A 49 -5.56 -0.37 7.80
CA ILE A 49 -4.38 -1.08 8.31
C ILE A 49 -3.24 -0.05 8.47
N PRO A 50 -2.66 0.12 9.68
CA PRO A 50 -1.52 1.02 9.87
C PRO A 50 -0.31 0.62 9.02
N SER A 51 0.56 1.59 8.72
CA SER A 51 1.91 1.29 8.24
C SER A 51 2.72 0.51 9.29
N ASP A 52 3.81 -0.12 8.85
CA ASP A 52 4.73 -0.88 9.71
C ASP A 52 4.08 -2.04 10.50
N VAL A 53 3.16 -2.78 9.88
CA VAL A 53 2.56 -3.99 10.48
C VAL A 53 3.00 -5.28 9.78
N LEU A 54 3.15 -6.34 10.57
CA LEU A 54 3.31 -7.70 10.06
C LEU A 54 1.92 -8.35 10.01
N ILE A 55 1.49 -8.74 8.82
CA ILE A 55 0.27 -9.51 8.63
C ILE A 55 0.52 -10.94 9.10
N CYS A 56 -0.05 -11.29 10.25
CA CYS A 56 0.04 -12.63 10.83
C CYS A 56 -0.90 -13.60 10.10
N TYR A 57 -2.09 -13.12 9.76
CA TYR A 57 -3.13 -13.90 9.10
C TYR A 57 -4.10 -12.99 8.34
N ALA A 58 -4.56 -13.43 7.17
CA ALA A 58 -5.70 -12.80 6.50
C ALA A 58 -6.59 -13.86 5.85
N GLU A 59 -7.91 -13.66 5.96
CA GLU A 59 -8.94 -14.56 5.45
C GLU A 59 -10.02 -13.75 4.73
N LEU A 60 -10.36 -14.16 3.51
CA LEU A 60 -11.54 -13.70 2.80
C LEU A 60 -12.76 -14.48 3.27
N ILE A 61 -13.81 -13.74 3.63
CA ILE A 61 -15.12 -14.23 4.01
C ILE A 61 -16.09 -13.89 2.88
N LEU A 62 -16.72 -14.92 2.30
CA LEU A 62 -17.77 -14.80 1.28
C LEU A 62 -19.07 -15.39 1.83
N PHE A 63 -20.17 -14.65 1.75
CA PHE A 63 -21.50 -15.12 2.15
C PHE A 63 -22.20 -15.75 0.94
N LYS A 64 -22.50 -17.04 1.01
CA LYS A 64 -23.25 -17.73 -0.04
C LYS A 64 -24.72 -17.41 0.01
N THR A 65 -25.32 -17.34 -1.17
CA THR A 65 -26.77 -17.20 -1.36
C THR A 65 -27.40 -18.48 -1.93
N ASP A 66 -26.59 -19.44 -2.36
CA ASP A 66 -26.99 -20.75 -2.88
C ASP A 66 -26.03 -21.88 -2.43
N ASN A 67 -26.24 -23.09 -2.96
CA ASN A 67 -25.32 -24.23 -2.84
C ASN A 67 -24.92 -24.61 -1.39
N PHE A 68 -25.92 -24.76 -0.52
CA PHE A 68 -25.77 -25.16 0.89
C PHE A 68 -25.66 -26.69 1.08
N TYR A 69 -24.73 -27.32 0.36
CA TYR A 69 -24.42 -28.75 0.47
C TYR A 69 -22.90 -28.98 0.34
N ASN A 70 -22.40 -30.10 0.85
CA ASN A 70 -20.96 -30.39 0.83
C ASN A 70 -20.53 -31.06 -0.47
N ASP A 71 -19.65 -30.40 -1.23
CA ASP A 71 -18.97 -30.99 -2.39
C ASP A 71 -17.52 -30.47 -2.50
N VAL A 72 -16.59 -31.25 -1.95
CA VAL A 72 -15.15 -30.95 -1.97
C VAL A 72 -14.49 -31.16 -3.34
N SER A 73 -15.22 -31.65 -4.36
CA SER A 73 -14.71 -31.76 -5.73
C SER A 73 -14.74 -30.42 -6.48
N LYS A 74 -15.52 -29.44 -5.98
CA LYS A 74 -15.68 -28.12 -6.58
C LYS A 74 -14.63 -27.16 -6.07
N VAL A 75 -13.64 -26.88 -6.91
CA VAL A 75 -12.49 -26.02 -6.59
C VAL A 75 -12.71 -24.64 -7.20
N PHE A 76 -12.57 -23.63 -6.37
CA PHE A 76 -12.59 -22.23 -6.77
C PHE A 76 -11.21 -21.63 -6.49
N GLY A 77 -10.85 -20.61 -7.25
CA GLY A 77 -9.57 -19.95 -7.11
C GLY A 77 -9.68 -18.43 -7.05
N ILE A 78 -8.61 -17.84 -6.52
CA ILE A 78 -8.48 -16.42 -6.23
C ILE A 78 -7.11 -15.99 -6.74
N TYR A 79 -7.10 -15.01 -7.64
CA TYR A 79 -5.87 -14.37 -8.12
C TYR A 79 -5.85 -12.89 -7.73
N PRO A 80 -4.70 -12.30 -7.38
CA PRO A 80 -4.54 -10.85 -7.36
C PRO A 80 -4.67 -10.29 -8.78
N CYS A 81 -5.21 -9.09 -8.92
CA CYS A 81 -5.33 -8.45 -10.24
C CYS A 81 -5.15 -6.92 -10.18
N SER A 82 -4.93 -6.34 -11.36
CA SER A 82 -4.98 -4.90 -11.58
C SER A 82 -6.38 -4.34 -11.30
N TYR A 83 -6.48 -3.01 -11.21
CA TYR A 83 -7.73 -2.33 -10.83
C TYR A 83 -8.84 -2.53 -11.87
N PHE A 84 -10.08 -2.69 -11.41
CA PHE A 84 -11.28 -2.81 -12.25
C PHE A 84 -12.23 -1.62 -12.08
N SER A 85 -13.10 -1.40 -13.07
CA SER A 85 -14.05 -0.29 -13.08
C SER A 85 -15.42 -0.73 -13.63
N THR A 86 -16.36 0.20 -13.73
CA THR A 86 -17.65 -0.02 -14.42
C THR A 86 -17.51 -0.34 -15.91
N TYR A 87 -16.35 -0.08 -16.51
CA TYR A 87 -16.01 -0.42 -17.90
C TYR A 87 -15.30 -1.79 -18.04
N THR A 88 -15.16 -2.53 -16.95
CA THR A 88 -14.62 -3.90 -16.98
C THR A 88 -15.67 -4.84 -17.55
N THR A 89 -15.30 -5.63 -18.57
CA THR A 89 -16.18 -6.57 -19.28
C THR A 89 -15.45 -7.89 -19.50
N PHE A 90 -16.06 -8.88 -20.17
CA PHE A 90 -15.37 -10.11 -20.53
C PHE A 90 -14.24 -9.86 -21.54
N ASN A 91 -14.49 -9.01 -22.54
CA ASN A 91 -13.49 -8.63 -23.55
C ASN A 91 -12.46 -7.61 -23.05
N ASN A 92 -12.77 -6.86 -21.98
CA ASN A 92 -11.92 -5.85 -21.35
C ASN A 92 -11.77 -6.13 -19.85
N HIS A 93 -11.10 -7.23 -19.52
CA HIS A 93 -10.89 -7.65 -18.13
C HIS A 93 -9.51 -7.18 -17.59
N PRO A 94 -9.34 -7.01 -16.26
CA PRO A 94 -8.08 -6.59 -15.68
C PRO A 94 -6.99 -7.65 -15.88
N THR A 95 -5.73 -7.22 -16.00
CA THR A 95 -4.56 -8.10 -15.95
C THR A 95 -4.50 -8.84 -14.61
N ILE A 96 -4.27 -10.14 -14.68
CA ILE A 96 -4.26 -11.08 -13.55
C ILE A 96 -2.80 -11.44 -13.20
N ASP A 97 -2.45 -11.48 -11.91
CA ASP A 97 -1.19 -12.09 -11.46
C ASP A 97 -1.39 -13.60 -11.28
N GLY A 98 -0.99 -14.36 -12.30
CA GLY A 98 -1.08 -15.81 -12.32
C GLY A 98 -0.02 -16.55 -11.48
N CYS A 99 0.97 -15.87 -10.89
CA CYS A 99 2.14 -16.53 -10.31
C CYS A 99 1.82 -17.33 -9.03
N MET A 100 0.83 -16.91 -8.23
CA MET A 100 0.47 -17.60 -6.97
C MET A 100 -1.05 -17.55 -6.68
N PRO A 101 -1.90 -18.30 -7.40
CA PRO A 101 -3.31 -18.46 -7.02
C PRO A 101 -3.48 -19.00 -5.60
N LYS A 102 -4.60 -18.65 -4.97
CA LYS A 102 -5.14 -19.35 -3.81
C LYS A 102 -6.38 -20.12 -4.20
N TYR A 103 -6.50 -21.36 -3.74
CA TYR A 103 -7.65 -22.23 -4.01
C TYR A 103 -8.43 -22.49 -2.74
N PHE A 104 -9.75 -22.64 -2.88
CA PHE A 104 -10.68 -22.89 -1.80
C PHE A 104 -11.89 -23.70 -2.31
N TYR A 105 -12.68 -24.23 -1.37
CA TYR A 105 -13.77 -25.17 -1.63
C TYR A 105 -15.06 -24.60 -1.04
N PRO A 106 -15.78 -23.70 -1.75
CA PRO A 106 -16.92 -22.98 -1.19
C PRO A 106 -18.19 -23.82 -1.05
N ILE A 107 -18.29 -24.94 -1.78
CA ILE A 107 -19.49 -25.78 -1.81
C ILE A 107 -19.52 -26.64 -0.54
N THR A 108 -20.19 -26.10 0.48
CA THR A 108 -20.33 -26.62 1.84
C THR A 108 -21.76 -26.42 2.33
N SER A 109 -22.16 -27.09 3.42
CA SER A 109 -23.40 -26.79 4.13
C SER A 109 -23.36 -25.50 4.98
N GLU A 110 -22.20 -24.84 5.12
CA GLU A 110 -22.10 -23.55 5.81
C GLU A 110 -22.62 -22.41 4.94
N VAL A 111 -23.16 -21.35 5.56
CA VAL A 111 -23.54 -20.09 4.86
C VAL A 111 -22.31 -19.31 4.37
N VAL A 112 -21.15 -19.56 4.97
CA VAL A 112 -19.91 -18.82 4.69
C VAL A 112 -18.90 -19.72 3.97
N ALA A 113 -18.34 -19.21 2.88
CA ALA A 113 -17.10 -19.75 2.29
C ALA A 113 -15.91 -18.90 2.72
N LYS A 114 -14.77 -19.56 2.98
CA LYS A 114 -13.56 -18.94 3.55
C LYS A 114 -12.33 -19.26 2.70
N ALA A 115 -11.41 -18.31 2.57
CA ALA A 115 -10.13 -18.52 1.90
C ALA A 115 -8.98 -17.74 2.55
N THR A 116 -7.90 -18.42 2.92
CA THR A 116 -6.71 -17.77 3.52
C THR A 116 -5.92 -17.01 2.45
N LEU A 117 -5.87 -15.67 2.59
CA LEU A 117 -5.22 -14.73 1.68
C LEU A 117 -4.00 -14.01 2.29
N THR A 118 -3.45 -14.49 3.42
CA THR A 118 -2.27 -13.89 4.10
C THR A 118 -1.18 -13.42 3.13
N PRO A 119 -0.71 -14.20 2.13
CA PRO A 119 0.35 -13.75 1.23
C PRO A 119 -0.04 -12.58 0.32
N PHE A 120 -1.31 -12.45 -0.04
CA PHE A 120 -1.79 -11.33 -0.87
C PHE A 120 -1.81 -10.05 -0.05
N VAL A 121 -2.37 -10.10 1.16
CA VAL A 121 -2.43 -8.94 2.06
C VAL A 121 -1.02 -8.50 2.50
N SER A 122 -0.12 -9.44 2.81
CA SER A 122 1.29 -9.11 3.06
C SER A 122 1.94 -8.40 1.87
N ALA A 123 1.72 -8.87 0.63
CA ALA A 123 2.28 -8.26 -0.57
C ALA A 123 1.70 -6.86 -0.86
N TRP A 124 0.42 -6.62 -0.56
CA TRP A 124 -0.20 -5.31 -0.69
C TRP A 124 0.32 -4.30 0.32
N ILE A 125 0.54 -4.71 1.58
CA ILE A 125 1.11 -3.83 2.62
C ILE A 125 2.57 -3.48 2.35
N VAL A 126 3.37 -4.43 1.83
CA VAL A 126 4.78 -4.17 1.44
C VAL A 126 4.88 -3.29 0.19
N ASN A 127 3.89 -3.30 -0.70
CA ASN A 127 3.87 -2.48 -1.91
C ASN A 127 2.52 -1.73 -2.05
N PRO A 128 2.34 -0.58 -1.36
CA PRO A 128 1.08 0.15 -1.33
C PRO A 128 0.68 0.78 -2.68
N LYS A 129 1.56 0.76 -3.69
CA LYS A 129 1.22 1.15 -5.08
C LYS A 129 0.49 0.04 -5.85
N ARG A 130 0.41 -1.17 -5.28
CA ARG A 130 -0.22 -2.33 -5.91
C ARG A 130 -1.73 -2.32 -5.69
N SER A 131 -2.49 -2.62 -6.75
CA SER A 131 -3.93 -2.89 -6.67
C SER A 131 -4.24 -4.01 -5.66
N THR A 132 -5.20 -3.74 -4.77
CA THR A 132 -5.78 -4.67 -3.78
C THR A 132 -6.97 -5.44 -4.34
N CYS A 133 -7.13 -5.46 -5.66
CA CYS A 133 -8.17 -6.25 -6.32
C CYS A 133 -7.83 -7.74 -6.33
N ILE A 134 -8.86 -8.57 -6.23
CA ILE A 134 -8.81 -10.00 -6.51
C ILE A 134 -9.84 -10.37 -7.57
N MET A 135 -9.54 -11.42 -8.33
CA MET A 135 -10.48 -12.12 -9.20
C MET A 135 -10.81 -13.49 -8.58
N LEU A 136 -12.09 -13.79 -8.46
CA LEU A 136 -12.66 -15.09 -8.14
C LEU A 136 -13.04 -15.82 -9.44
N PHE A 137 -12.70 -17.11 -9.54
CA PHE A 137 -13.11 -17.98 -10.64
C PHE A 137 -13.40 -19.41 -10.13
N GLY A 138 -14.26 -20.14 -10.83
CA GLY A 138 -14.40 -21.59 -10.64
C GLY A 138 -13.42 -22.33 -11.55
N LYS A 139 -12.75 -23.36 -11.03
CA LYS A 139 -11.87 -24.24 -11.81
C LYS A 139 -12.65 -25.35 -12.51
N ASN A 140 -13.82 -25.70 -11.98
CA ASN A 140 -14.74 -26.67 -12.54
C ASN A 140 -15.71 -25.98 -13.52
N ASN A 141 -16.09 -26.70 -14.59
CA ASN A 141 -16.98 -26.20 -15.65
C ASN A 141 -18.42 -26.72 -15.51
N ASP A 142 -18.84 -27.07 -14.29
CA ASP A 142 -20.13 -27.70 -13.99
C ASP A 142 -20.78 -27.19 -12.69
N ILE A 143 -20.36 -26.01 -12.23
CA ILE A 143 -20.86 -25.36 -11.01
C ILE A 143 -20.75 -23.85 -11.12
N ILE A 144 -21.82 -23.15 -10.74
CA ILE A 144 -21.82 -21.72 -10.47
C ILE A 144 -22.19 -21.54 -9.01
N ALA A 145 -21.42 -20.74 -8.29
CA ALA A 145 -21.71 -20.31 -6.92
C ALA A 145 -22.07 -18.82 -6.90
N SER A 146 -23.07 -18.45 -6.09
CA SER A 146 -23.48 -17.08 -5.89
C SER A 146 -23.17 -16.60 -4.48
N PHE A 147 -22.54 -15.43 -4.38
CA PHE A 147 -22.20 -14.79 -3.11
C PHE A 147 -22.77 -13.37 -3.02
N GLY A 148 -22.91 -12.82 -1.81
CA GLY A 148 -23.19 -11.40 -1.62
C GLY A 148 -22.15 -10.51 -2.31
N SER A 149 -22.57 -9.33 -2.77
CA SER A 149 -21.72 -8.34 -3.45
C SER A 149 -21.24 -7.23 -2.51
N ALA A 150 -20.45 -6.28 -3.02
CA ALA A 150 -20.09 -5.05 -2.29
C ALA A 150 -21.24 -4.02 -2.23
N ILE A 151 -22.29 -4.18 -3.04
CA ILE A 151 -23.42 -3.24 -3.14
C ILE A 151 -24.74 -3.82 -2.60
N ILE A 152 -24.69 -5.01 -1.99
CA ILE A 152 -25.87 -5.67 -1.44
C ILE A 152 -26.51 -4.83 -0.33
N LYS A 153 -27.84 -4.69 -0.38
CA LYS A 153 -28.60 -3.88 0.59
C LYS A 153 -28.47 -4.38 2.03
N ASP A 154 -28.36 -5.68 2.23
CA ASP A 154 -28.07 -6.26 3.55
C ASP A 154 -26.56 -6.25 3.78
N HIS A 155 -26.08 -5.22 4.48
CA HIS A 155 -24.65 -5.02 4.72
C HIS A 155 -23.98 -6.17 5.50
N TYR A 156 -24.74 -7.04 6.18
CA TYR A 156 -24.19 -8.24 6.83
C TYR A 156 -23.72 -9.32 5.84
N LEU A 157 -24.13 -9.22 4.57
CA LEU A 157 -23.78 -10.15 3.49
C LEU A 157 -22.65 -9.63 2.57
N ILE A 158 -22.10 -8.43 2.86
CA ILE A 158 -20.97 -7.87 2.11
C ILE A 158 -19.72 -8.74 2.35
N PRO A 159 -19.03 -9.24 1.30
CA PRO A 159 -17.73 -9.90 1.41
C PRO A 159 -16.71 -9.05 2.17
N PHE A 160 -15.88 -9.67 3.01
CA PHE A 160 -14.85 -8.93 3.74
C PHE A 160 -13.54 -9.71 3.93
N LEU A 161 -12.45 -8.98 4.11
CA LEU A 161 -11.20 -9.51 4.63
C LEU A 161 -11.19 -9.37 6.15
N LYS A 162 -11.00 -10.48 6.86
CA LYS A 162 -10.58 -10.47 8.26
C LYS A 162 -9.06 -10.50 8.28
N VAL A 163 -8.44 -9.44 8.77
CA VAL A 163 -6.97 -9.33 8.85
C VAL A 163 -6.55 -9.29 10.31
N SER A 164 -5.56 -10.11 10.66
CA SER A 164 -4.91 -10.12 11.97
C SER A 164 -3.45 -9.73 11.79
N PHE A 165 -3.01 -8.73 12.54
CA PHE A 165 -1.67 -8.19 12.42
C PHE A 165 -1.07 -7.86 13.79
N THR A 166 0.25 -7.81 13.83
CA THR A 166 1.00 -7.17 14.90
C THR A 166 1.68 -5.95 14.33
N PRO A 167 1.77 -4.83 15.07
CA PRO A 167 2.82 -3.85 14.78
C PRO A 167 4.13 -4.62 14.62
N ILE A 168 4.86 -4.36 13.53
CA ILE A 168 6.28 -4.69 13.53
C ILE A 168 6.82 -3.88 14.70
N PRO A 169 7.53 -4.50 15.66
CA PRO A 169 8.24 -3.72 16.65
C PRO A 169 9.21 -2.83 15.88
N GLN A 170 8.85 -1.55 15.69
CA GLN A 170 9.83 -0.53 15.39
C GLN A 170 10.91 -0.73 16.43
N LYS A 171 12.11 -1.08 15.97
CA LYS A 171 13.18 -1.56 16.82
C LYS A 171 13.48 -0.43 17.80
N GLN A 172 12.94 -0.54 19.02
CA GLN A 172 13.26 0.39 20.10
C GLN A 172 14.77 0.33 20.21
N LEU A 173 15.43 1.43 19.86
CA LEU A 173 16.84 1.61 20.15
C LEU A 173 16.95 1.42 21.67
N PRO A 174 17.67 0.39 22.15
CA PRO A 174 17.63 0.10 23.56
C PRO A 174 18.22 1.26 24.34
N ASP A 175 17.48 1.77 25.32
CA ASP A 175 18.09 2.43 26.46
C ASP A 175 19.00 1.42 27.16
N LYS A 176 20.28 1.41 26.74
CA LYS A 176 21.43 0.66 27.28
C LYS A 176 21.34 -0.88 27.22
N CYS A 177 22.06 -1.49 26.27
CA CYS A 177 23.25 -2.35 26.56
C CYS A 177 23.93 -2.94 25.28
N ILE A 178 25.18 -3.40 25.44
CA ILE A 178 26.26 -3.68 24.44
C ILE A 178 26.67 -5.17 24.56
N PRO A 179 27.16 -5.96 23.54
CA PRO A 179 27.97 -5.66 22.33
C PRO A 179 27.41 -6.31 21.01
N PRO A 180 28.17 -6.52 19.89
CA PRO A 180 29.46 -5.97 19.42
C PRO A 180 29.35 -5.16 18.10
N ALA A 181 30.42 -4.47 17.70
CA ALA A 181 30.39 -3.47 16.62
C ALA A 181 30.35 -4.04 15.17
N PRO A 182 29.40 -3.56 14.32
CA PRO A 182 29.51 -3.60 12.86
C PRO A 182 29.91 -2.22 12.29
N PRO A 183 30.62 -2.16 11.14
CA PRO A 183 30.95 -0.90 10.50
C PRO A 183 29.73 -0.32 9.79
N ASN A 184 29.14 0.73 10.36
CA ASN A 184 28.38 1.82 9.73
C ASN A 184 27.70 2.60 10.86
N GLY A 185 28.09 3.86 11.07
CA GLY A 185 27.66 4.63 12.24
C GLY A 185 26.17 4.99 12.24
N ILE A 186 25.65 5.29 13.43
CA ILE A 186 24.26 5.72 13.64
C ILE A 186 24.08 7.10 12.99
N PRO A 187 22.99 7.38 12.23
CA PRO A 187 22.73 8.72 11.70
C PRO A 187 22.29 9.71 12.78
N SER A 188 22.45 11.02 12.51
CA SER A 188 21.98 12.12 13.35
C SER A 188 21.28 13.21 12.53
N LEU A 189 20.56 14.11 13.19
CA LEU A 189 19.95 15.29 12.58
C LEU A 189 20.71 16.55 13.01
N ALA A 190 21.19 17.32 12.06
CA ALA A 190 21.59 18.72 12.27
C ALA A 190 20.38 19.64 12.08
N GLN A 191 20.30 20.69 12.90
CA GLN A 191 19.28 21.74 12.78
C GLN A 191 19.97 23.02 12.31
N VAL A 192 19.52 23.57 11.19
CA VAL A 192 20.06 24.81 10.61
C VAL A 192 18.94 25.82 10.48
N GLN A 193 18.99 26.90 11.26
CA GLN A 193 18.10 28.04 11.10
C GLN A 193 18.65 28.97 10.02
N VAL A 194 17.87 29.19 8.96
CA VAL A 194 18.17 30.17 7.92
C VAL A 194 17.30 31.38 8.16
N THR A 195 17.94 32.53 8.36
CA THR A 195 17.29 33.84 8.40
C THR A 195 17.81 34.71 7.27
N GLY A 196 16.95 35.53 6.66
CA GLY A 196 17.36 36.34 5.52
C GLY A 196 16.26 37.18 4.90
N THR A 197 16.52 37.72 3.72
CA THR A 197 15.54 38.47 2.93
C THR A 197 15.78 38.23 1.45
N VAL A 198 14.71 37.87 0.73
CA VAL A 198 14.69 37.70 -0.73
C VAL A 198 14.11 38.94 -1.35
N ALA A 199 14.70 39.43 -2.45
CA ALA A 199 14.25 40.65 -3.11
C ALA A 199 12.78 40.60 -3.58
N ALA A 200 12.17 41.77 -3.73
CA ALA A 200 10.86 41.91 -4.37
C ALA A 200 10.88 41.41 -5.82
N ASN A 201 9.78 40.80 -6.28
CA ASN A 201 9.61 40.24 -7.63
C ASN A 201 10.74 39.28 -8.06
N ALA A 202 11.25 38.46 -7.15
CA ALA A 202 12.41 37.60 -7.40
C ALA A 202 12.23 36.19 -6.83
N LYS A 203 12.97 35.23 -7.40
CA LYS A 203 13.00 33.84 -6.97
C LYS A 203 14.43 33.45 -6.60
N TYR A 204 14.63 32.88 -5.41
CA TYR A 204 15.96 32.50 -4.92
C TYR A 204 16.01 31.01 -4.61
N ASN A 205 16.98 30.31 -5.22
CA ASN A 205 17.25 28.90 -4.97
C ASN A 205 18.37 28.81 -3.93
N ALA A 206 18.06 28.23 -2.77
CA ALA A 206 18.97 28.05 -1.66
C ALA A 206 19.53 26.63 -1.62
N LEU A 207 20.82 26.52 -1.32
CA LEU A 207 21.51 25.29 -0.96
C LEU A 207 22.02 25.45 0.47
N ILE A 208 21.59 24.57 1.37
CA ILE A 208 22.09 24.50 2.74
C ILE A 208 22.86 23.19 2.87
N ASP A 209 24.18 23.28 3.01
CA ASP A 209 25.08 22.14 3.16
C ASP A 209 25.70 22.12 4.55
N VAL A 210 25.78 20.94 5.15
CA VAL A 210 26.48 20.67 6.41
C VAL A 210 27.67 19.77 6.09
N ALA A 211 28.84 20.39 6.04
CA ALA A 211 30.11 19.71 5.78
C ALA A 211 30.70 19.20 7.11
N VAL A 212 30.86 17.89 7.24
CA VAL A 212 31.39 17.21 8.42
C VAL A 212 32.81 16.73 8.11
N LYS A 213 33.80 17.46 8.63
CA LYS A 213 35.20 17.05 8.53
C LYS A 213 35.54 16.07 9.65
N ARG A 214 35.82 14.84 9.25
CA ARG A 214 36.12 13.70 10.11
C ARG A 214 37.50 13.81 10.73
N HIS A 215 37.59 13.72 12.05
CA HIS A 215 38.87 13.81 12.75
C HIS A 215 39.80 12.63 12.43
N LEU A 216 39.23 11.42 12.41
CA LEU A 216 39.99 10.17 12.28
C LEU A 216 40.52 9.90 10.87
N THR A 217 39.83 10.38 9.83
CA THR A 217 40.18 10.14 8.41
C THR A 217 40.62 11.40 7.67
N GLY A 218 40.36 12.59 8.22
CA GLY A 218 40.57 13.87 7.54
C GLY A 218 39.59 14.15 6.38
N THR A 219 38.71 13.20 6.04
CA THR A 219 37.71 13.34 4.95
C THR A 219 36.62 14.33 5.35
N THR A 220 35.97 14.94 4.36
CA THR A 220 34.80 15.80 4.58
C THR A 220 33.60 15.20 3.88
N ASP A 221 32.56 14.90 4.65
CA ASP A 221 31.29 14.38 4.14
C ASP A 221 30.29 15.53 4.09
N ASN A 222 29.60 15.73 2.97
CA ASN A 222 28.68 16.86 2.76
C ASN A 222 27.23 16.36 2.73
N TYR A 223 26.34 17.03 3.47
CA TYR A 223 24.93 16.68 3.61
C TYR A 223 24.09 17.93 3.37
N TYR A 224 23.38 17.96 2.25
CA TYR A 224 22.69 19.17 1.81
C TYR A 224 21.19 18.99 1.60
N VAL A 225 20.49 20.12 1.74
CA VAL A 225 19.10 20.30 1.31
C VAL A 225 19.02 21.50 0.37
N VAL A 226 18.15 21.42 -0.63
CA VAL A 226 17.83 22.53 -1.52
C VAL A 226 16.40 23.00 -1.26
N ASP A 227 16.17 24.30 -1.38
CA ASP A 227 14.86 24.92 -1.23
C ASP A 227 14.72 26.12 -2.16
N GLN A 228 13.49 26.55 -2.43
CA GLN A 228 13.20 27.70 -3.28
C GLN A 228 12.30 28.69 -2.54
N TYR A 229 12.78 29.93 -2.42
CA TYR A 229 12.00 31.05 -1.94
C TYR A 229 11.43 31.79 -3.15
N ASP A 230 10.11 31.70 -3.33
CA ASP A 230 9.40 32.37 -4.41
C ASP A 230 8.77 33.67 -3.89
N ASN A 231 9.18 34.80 -4.45
CA ASN A 231 8.64 36.14 -4.16
C ASN A 231 8.28 36.87 -5.46
N VAL A 232 7.94 36.11 -6.52
CA VAL A 232 7.53 36.66 -7.82
C VAL A 232 6.10 37.23 -7.74
N GLY A 233 5.91 38.47 -8.22
CA GLY A 233 4.64 39.19 -8.17
C GLY A 233 4.48 40.10 -6.93
N GLU A 234 5.33 39.92 -5.92
CA GLU A 234 5.30 40.70 -4.68
C GLU A 234 6.26 41.90 -4.76
N ASN A 235 5.73 43.10 -4.54
CA ASN A 235 6.50 44.35 -4.59
C ASN A 235 7.28 44.66 -3.29
N THR A 236 7.20 43.77 -2.30
CA THR A 236 7.96 43.86 -1.03
C THR A 236 8.93 42.69 -0.88
N PRO A 237 10.11 42.88 -0.28
CA PRO A 237 11.02 41.77 0.00
C PRO A 237 10.42 40.73 0.97
N LEU A 238 10.66 39.46 0.71
CA LEU A 238 10.21 38.34 1.54
C LEU A 238 11.22 38.07 2.66
N HIS A 239 10.79 38.21 3.91
CA HIS A 239 11.61 37.82 5.06
C HIS A 239 11.58 36.30 5.27
N ILE A 240 12.75 35.71 5.47
CA ILE A 240 12.93 34.29 5.75
C ILE A 240 13.32 34.11 7.21
N ASP A 241 12.62 33.23 7.91
CA ASP A 241 13.03 32.59 9.17
C ASP A 241 12.53 31.14 9.14
N LYS A 242 13.42 30.18 8.85
CA LYS A 242 13.06 28.78 8.61
C LYS A 242 14.14 27.82 9.10
N THR A 243 13.72 26.80 9.85
CA THR A 243 14.61 25.73 10.35
C THR A 243 14.58 24.52 9.42
N TYR A 244 15.76 24.07 9.01
CA TYR A 244 15.99 22.87 8.22
C TYR A 244 16.53 21.73 9.10
N TYR A 245 16.08 20.51 8.82
CA TYR A 245 16.55 19.29 9.47
C TYR A 245 17.32 18.45 8.46
N ILE A 246 18.64 18.32 8.66
CA ILE A 246 19.55 17.68 7.70
C ILE A 246 20.09 16.39 8.31
N THR A 247 19.90 15.26 7.61
CA THR A 247 20.33 13.94 8.08
C THR A 247 21.80 13.69 7.75
N ILE A 248 22.62 13.57 8.78
CA ILE A 248 24.05 13.24 8.71
C ILE A 248 24.24 11.75 9.00
N ASN A 249 24.96 11.03 8.15
CA ASN A 249 25.22 9.60 8.32
C ASN A 249 26.63 9.21 7.82
N PRO A 250 27.55 8.73 8.68
CA PRO A 250 27.38 8.50 10.12
C PRO A 250 27.39 9.79 10.95
N LYS A 251 26.78 9.77 12.14
CA LYS A 251 26.77 10.87 13.11
C LYS A 251 28.19 11.43 13.33
N PRO A 252 28.37 12.77 13.47
CA PRO A 252 29.64 13.37 13.82
C PRO A 252 30.14 12.89 15.19
N ASN A 253 31.42 12.52 15.26
CA ASN A 253 32.10 12.21 16.51
C ASN A 253 32.38 13.51 17.27
N PRO A 254 32.60 13.50 18.61
CA PRO A 254 32.90 14.70 19.39
C PRO A 254 34.17 15.48 19.00
N GLN A 255 34.99 14.92 18.11
CA GLN A 255 36.20 15.55 17.54
C GLN A 255 36.04 15.92 16.07
N ASP A 256 34.99 15.45 15.39
CA ASP A 256 34.66 15.87 14.02
C ASP A 256 34.24 17.35 14.08
N THR A 257 34.53 18.11 13.02
CA THR A 257 34.15 19.53 12.94
C THR A 257 33.07 19.71 11.88
N GLU A 258 31.92 20.26 12.30
CA GLU A 258 30.81 20.61 11.43
C GLU A 258 30.94 22.07 10.96
N SER A 259 30.73 22.33 9.66
CA SER A 259 30.58 23.68 9.13
C SER A 259 29.37 23.78 8.22
N ILE A 260 28.57 24.83 8.42
CA ILE A 260 27.38 25.13 7.62
C ILE A 260 27.77 26.04 6.47
N ILE A 261 27.44 25.65 5.25
CA ILE A 261 27.65 26.42 4.04
C ILE A 261 26.28 26.76 3.47
N PHE A 262 25.96 28.05 3.42
CA PHE A 262 24.78 28.56 2.72
C PHE A 262 25.20 29.07 1.34
N GLY A 263 24.66 28.47 0.29
CA GLY A 263 24.84 28.89 -1.09
C GLY A 263 23.50 29.14 -1.77
N GLY A 264 23.55 29.69 -2.98
CA GLY A 264 22.36 29.89 -3.78
C GLY A 264 22.53 30.96 -4.84
N SER A 265 21.48 31.12 -5.65
CA SER A 265 21.39 32.19 -6.64
C SER A 265 19.93 32.58 -6.84
N TYR A 266 19.73 33.81 -7.31
CA TYR A 266 18.49 34.14 -7.99
C TYR A 266 18.34 33.29 -9.26
N SER A 267 17.12 32.98 -9.63
CA SER A 267 16.76 32.47 -10.96
C SER A 267 15.92 33.53 -11.70
N ASP A 268 16.10 33.56 -13.01
CA ASP A 268 15.28 34.33 -13.95
C ASP A 268 13.79 33.91 -13.94
#